data_AF-A0A9D5QEX9-F1
#
_entry.id   AF-A0A9D5QEX9-F1
#
_cell.length_a   1.000
_cell.length_b   1.000
_cell.length_c   1.000
_cell.angle_alpha   90.00
_cell.angle_beta   90.00
_cell.angle_gamma   90.00
#
_symmetry.space_group_name_H-M   'P 1'
#
loop_
_entity.id
_entity.type
_entity.pdbx_description
1 polymer ?
#
loop_
_entity_poly.entity_id
_entity_poly.type
_entity_poly.pdbx_seq_one_letter_code
_entity_poly.pdbx_strand_id
1 'polypeptide(L)'
;MQVVWVRQRGYTILRAQDRIGAMSSPGELRPYLKEALDAGCRRVALEFTRDSVLPSAFLPLLREFARRITGRGGSFSVVAGNPQMLEMLRWFDADGMLRSVARREELFSASIML
;
A
#
# COMPACT_ATOMS: atom_id res chain seq x y z
N MET A 1 9.21 -5.22 11.70
CA MET A 1 8.05 -4.31 11.53
C MET A 1 6.78 -4.95 12.06
N GLN A 2 6.05 -4.21 12.90
CA GLN A 2 4.69 -4.53 13.32
C GLN A 2 3.66 -3.95 12.35
N VAL A 3 2.71 -4.78 11.92
CA VAL A 3 1.58 -4.39 11.05
C VAL A 3 0.26 -4.72 11.74
N VAL A 4 -0.65 -3.75 11.76
CA VAL A 4 -2.01 -3.93 12.26
C VAL A 4 -2.99 -3.96 11.10
N TRP A 5 -3.94 -4.89 11.15
CA TRP A 5 -4.98 -5.04 10.15
C TRP A 5 -6.21 -4.24 10.56
N VAL A 6 -6.65 -3.34 9.69
CA VAL A 6 -7.85 -2.53 9.89
C VAL A 6 -8.80 -2.76 8.72
N ARG A 7 -10.04 -3.16 9.02
CA ARG A 7 -11.10 -3.23 8.00
C ARG A 7 -11.91 -1.95 8.05
N GLN A 8 -11.95 -1.21 6.94
CA GLN A 8 -12.70 0.05 6.88
C GLN A 8 -13.25 0.29 5.47
N ARG A 9 -14.56 0.52 5.36
CA ARG A 9 -15.25 0.86 4.09
C ARG A 9 -14.88 -0.07 2.93
N GLY A 10 -14.84 -1.37 3.20
CA GLY A 10 -14.51 -2.41 2.21
C GLY A 10 -13.02 -2.60 1.90
N TYR A 11 -12.12 -1.82 2.50
CA TYR A 11 -10.68 -2.03 2.42
C TYR A 11 -10.16 -2.90 3.57
N THR A 12 -9.21 -3.76 3.25
CA THR A 12 -8.24 -4.32 4.19
C THR A 12 -7.02 -3.41 4.21
N ILE A 13 -6.82 -2.68 5.30
CA ILE A 13 -5.71 -1.75 5.48
C ILE A 13 -4.64 -2.43 6.35
N LEU A 14 -3.46 -2.62 5.77
CA LEU A 14 -2.26 -3.07 6.45
C LEU A 14 -1.52 -1.83 6.93
N ARG A 15 -1.62 -1.51 8.22
CA ARG A 15 -1.00 -0.32 8.80
C ARG A 15 0.33 -0.66 9.46
N ALA A 16 1.43 -0.17 8.91
CA ALA A 16 2.73 -0.20 9.57
C ALA A 16 2.68 0.66 10.84
N GLN A 17 3.00 0.06 11.99
CA GLN A 17 3.12 0.78 13.26
C GLN A 17 4.50 1.41 13.41
N ASP A 18 5.52 0.75 12.87
CA ASP A 18 6.89 1.24 12.87
C ASP A 18 7.16 2.11 11.66
N ARG A 19 8.07 3.07 11.85
CA ARG A 19 8.61 3.88 10.76
C ARG A 19 9.41 3.00 9.81
N ILE A 20 9.09 3.07 8.51
CA ILE A 20 9.96 2.52 7.46
C ILE A 20 11.04 3.54 7.12
N GLY A 21 12.28 3.09 6.98
CA GLY A 21 13.41 3.93 6.57
C GLY A 21 14.49 3.12 5.85
N ALA A 22 15.65 3.71 5.65
CA ALA A 22 16.74 3.15 4.84
C ALA A 22 17.20 1.73 5.24
N MET A 23 17.11 1.39 6.53
CA MET A 23 17.53 0.08 7.06
C MET A 23 16.39 -0.96 7.09
N SER A 24 15.17 -0.58 6.76
CA SER A 24 14.02 -1.49 6.76
C SER A 24 14.13 -2.48 5.61
N SER A 25 13.78 -3.75 5.85
CA SER A 25 13.79 -4.78 4.81
C SER A 25 12.39 -4.99 4.21
N PRO A 26 12.24 -5.07 2.88
CA PRO A 26 10.98 -5.49 2.25
C PRO A 26 10.51 -6.87 2.71
N GLY A 27 11.44 -7.73 3.15
CA GLY A 27 11.14 -9.05 3.70
C GLY A 27 10.24 -9.00 4.93
N GLU A 28 10.25 -7.91 5.70
CA GLU A 28 9.38 -7.74 6.87
C GLU A 28 7.93 -7.45 6.48
N LEU A 29 7.69 -6.88 5.31
CA LEU A 29 6.35 -6.55 4.81
C LEU A 29 5.71 -7.72 4.05
N ARG A 30 6.54 -8.55 3.39
CA ARG A 30 6.10 -9.63 2.49
C ARG A 30 5.11 -10.62 3.14
N PRO A 31 5.26 -11.07 4.40
CA PRO A 31 4.32 -12.01 5.02
C PRO A 31 2.90 -11.45 5.10
N TYR A 32 2.74 -10.19 5.54
CA TYR A 32 1.44 -9.54 5.70
C TYR A 32 0.74 -9.31 4.35
N LEU A 33 1.51 -8.91 3.34
CA LEU A 33 1.00 -8.80 1.98
C LEU A 33 0.53 -10.17 1.49
N LYS A 34 1.37 -11.21 1.58
CA LYS A 34 1.02 -12.57 1.17
C LYS A 34 -0.25 -13.06 1.86
N GLU A 35 -0.37 -12.87 3.17
CA GLU A 35 -1.55 -13.21 3.94
C GLU A 35 -2.82 -12.51 3.41
N ALA A 36 -2.73 -11.23 3.03
CA ALA A 36 -3.88 -10.52 2.46
C ALA A 36 -4.30 -11.08 1.08
N LEU A 37 -3.33 -11.51 0.27
CA LEU A 37 -3.59 -12.21 -0.99
C LEU A 37 -4.24 -13.59 -0.77
N ASP A 38 -3.72 -14.36 0.18
CA ASP A 38 -4.20 -15.71 0.48
C ASP A 38 -5.61 -15.68 1.08
N ALA A 39 -5.90 -14.67 1.91
CA ALA A 39 -7.23 -14.39 2.44
C ALA A 39 -8.23 -13.87 1.38
N GLY A 40 -7.81 -13.71 0.12
CA GLY A 40 -8.68 -13.27 -0.96
C GLY A 40 -9.11 -11.80 -0.88
N CYS A 41 -8.36 -10.95 -0.17
CA CYS A 41 -8.69 -9.52 -0.06
C CYS A 41 -8.69 -8.87 -1.45
N ARG A 42 -9.80 -8.24 -1.84
CA ARG A 42 -9.93 -7.56 -3.14
C ARG A 42 -9.50 -6.10 -3.10
N ARG A 43 -9.73 -5.38 -1.99
CA ARG A 43 -9.33 -3.97 -1.82
C ARG A 43 -8.32 -3.90 -0.69
N VAL A 44 -7.05 -3.74 -1.03
CA VAL A 44 -5.96 -3.73 -0.04
C VAL A 44 -5.28 -2.37 -0.06
N ALA A 45 -5.06 -1.79 1.11
CA ALA A 45 -4.24 -0.60 1.27
C ALA A 45 -3.07 -0.88 2.21
N LEU A 46 -1.90 -0.35 1.88
CA LEU A 46 -0.75 -0.31 2.77
C LEU A 46 -0.60 1.11 3.30
N GLU A 47 -0.65 1.28 4.61
CA GLU A 47 -0.55 2.58 5.27
C GLU A 47 0.76 2.69 6.03
N PHE A 48 1.54 3.71 5.67
CA PHE A 48 2.80 4.05 6.33
C PHE A 48 2.61 5.18 7.32
N THR A 49 3.49 5.24 8.32
CA THR A 49 3.55 6.37 9.25
C THR A 49 3.97 7.64 8.51
N ARG A 50 3.61 8.82 9.03
CA ARG A 50 3.89 10.11 8.37
C ARG A 50 5.39 10.39 8.20
N ASP A 51 6.21 9.89 9.11
CA ASP A 51 7.66 10.04 9.16
C ASP A 51 8.40 8.93 8.39
N SER A 52 7.68 7.99 7.77
CA SER A 52 8.30 6.95 6.95
C SER A 52 8.92 7.54 5.68
N VAL A 53 10.02 6.93 5.27
CA VAL A 53 10.66 7.13 3.97
C VAL A 53 10.71 5.76 3.30
N LEU A 54 10.26 5.66 2.06
CA LEU A 54 10.22 4.38 1.35
C LEU A 54 11.55 4.13 0.63
N PRO A 55 12.32 3.11 1.01
CA PRO A 55 13.50 2.71 0.24
C PRO A 55 13.09 2.14 -1.11
N SER A 56 13.88 2.40 -2.14
CA SER A 56 13.64 1.87 -3.49
C SER A 56 13.53 0.34 -3.53
N ALA A 57 14.18 -0.37 -2.60
CA ALA A 57 14.10 -1.81 -2.44
C ALA A 57 12.67 -2.33 -2.18
N PHE A 58 11.76 -1.51 -1.65
CA PHE A 58 10.35 -1.90 -1.44
C PHE A 58 9.53 -1.83 -2.73
N LEU A 59 9.93 -1.02 -3.71
CA LEU A 59 9.14 -0.76 -4.91
C LEU A 59 8.83 -2.05 -5.69
N PRO A 60 9.79 -2.96 -5.97
CA PRO A 60 9.48 -4.22 -6.66
C PRO A 60 8.44 -5.07 -5.92
N LEU A 61 8.51 -5.14 -4.58
CA LEU A 61 7.52 -5.86 -3.77
C LEU A 61 6.13 -5.24 -3.89
N LEU A 62 6.03 -3.92 -3.80
CA LEU A 62 4.75 -3.21 -3.92
C LEU A 62 4.13 -3.41 -5.31
N ARG A 63 4.92 -3.36 -6.38
CA ARG A 63 4.41 -3.60 -7.75
C ARG A 63 4.07 -5.06 -8.01
N GLU A 64 4.86 -6.01 -7.51
CA GLU A 64 4.52 -7.44 -7.54
C GLU A 64 3.12 -7.67 -6.93
N PHE A 65 2.90 -7.05 -5.77
CA PHE A 65 1.66 -7.19 -5.02
C PHE A 65 0.48 -6.49 -5.70
N ALA A 66 0.68 -5.25 -6.15
CA ALA A 66 -0.29 -4.49 -6.91
C ALA A 66 -0.82 -5.32 -8.09
N ARG A 67 0.11 -5.85 -8.91
CA ARG A 67 -0.21 -6.68 -10.07
C ARG A 67 -1.02 -7.93 -9.71
N ARG A 68 -0.72 -8.59 -8.59
CA ARG A 68 -1.46 -9.79 -8.16
C ARG A 68 -2.88 -9.46 -7.68
N ILE A 69 -3.06 -8.36 -6.97
CA ILE A 69 -4.37 -7.91 -6.52
C ILE A 69 -5.20 -7.44 -7.72
N THR A 70 -4.65 -6.61 -8.60
CA THR A 70 -5.35 -6.09 -9.80
C THR A 70 -5.62 -7.18 -10.82
N GLY A 71 -4.71 -8.13 -11.02
CA GLY A 71 -4.93 -9.30 -11.88
C GLY A 71 -6.05 -10.22 -11.38
N ARG A 72 -6.48 -10.06 -10.13
CA ARG A 72 -7.68 -10.68 -9.56
C ARG A 72 -8.87 -9.70 -9.54
N GLY A 73 -8.91 -8.65 -10.36
CA GLY A 73 -9.99 -7.65 -10.34
C GLY A 73 -10.10 -6.87 -9.02
N GLY A 74 -9.03 -6.84 -8.22
CA GLY A 74 -8.95 -6.06 -6.99
C GLY A 74 -8.34 -4.66 -7.21
N SER A 75 -8.14 -3.94 -6.11
CA SER A 75 -7.40 -2.68 -6.08
C SER A 75 -6.35 -2.70 -4.97
N PHE A 76 -5.16 -2.21 -5.29
CA PHE A 76 -4.09 -1.97 -4.33
C PHE A 76 -3.85 -0.48 -4.19
N SER A 77 -3.67 -0.02 -2.95
CA SER A 77 -3.39 1.38 -2.66
C SER A 77 -2.29 1.54 -1.63
N VAL A 78 -1.57 2.65 -1.68
CA VAL A 78 -0.58 3.03 -0.67
C VAL A 78 -0.97 4.38 -0.08
N VAL A 79 -1.11 4.42 1.25
CA VAL A 79 -1.30 5.66 2.00
C VAL A 79 0.06 6.09 2.53
N ALA A 80 0.57 7.22 2.04
CA ALA A 80 1.85 7.77 2.46
C ALA A 80 1.69 9.26 2.78
N GLY A 81 1.85 9.63 4.05
CA GLY A 81 1.76 11.04 4.47
C GLY A 81 2.97 11.89 4.06
N ASN A 82 4.06 11.26 3.66
CA ASN A 82 5.29 11.92 3.24
C ASN A 82 5.23 12.28 1.74
N PRO A 83 5.33 13.58 1.36
CA PRO A 83 5.25 14.01 -0.04
C PRO A 83 6.31 13.39 -0.96
N GLN A 84 7.54 13.21 -0.49
CA GLN A 84 8.63 12.62 -1.29
C GLN A 84 8.34 11.15 -1.61
N MET A 85 7.77 10.44 -0.63
CA MET A 85 7.34 9.06 -0.80
C MET A 85 6.18 8.95 -1.79
N LEU A 86 5.21 9.86 -1.74
CA LEU A 86 4.12 9.92 -2.72
C LEU A 86 4.63 10.17 -4.13
N GLU A 87 5.55 11.12 -4.30
CA GLU A 87 6.14 11.43 -5.60
C GLU A 87 6.86 10.22 -6.19
N MET A 88 7.68 9.53 -5.39
CA MET A 88 8.36 8.32 -5.81
C MET A 88 7.37 7.19 -6.19
N LEU A 89 6.30 7.01 -5.41
CA LEU A 89 5.25 6.03 -5.71
C LEU A 89 4.51 6.35 -7.02
N ARG A 90 4.24 7.64 -7.29
CA ARG A 90 3.60 8.09 -8.54
C ARG A 90 4.47 7.82 -9.75
N TRP A 91 5.78 8.08 -9.66
CA TRP A 91 6.70 7.74 -10.75
C TRP A 91 6.80 6.24 -11.00
N PHE A 92 6.64 5.44 -9.95
CA PHE A 92 6.71 3.99 -10.06
C PHE A 92 5.41 3.33 -10.53
N ASP A 93 4.27 4.05 -10.45
CA ASP A 93 2.96 3.60 -10.91
C ASP A 93 2.74 3.87 -12.41
N ALA A 94 3.72 3.53 -13.25
CA ALA A 94 3.63 3.74 -14.69
C ALA A 94 2.46 2.96 -15.35
N ASP A 95 2.05 1.85 -14.74
CA ASP A 95 1.01 0.96 -15.28
C ASP A 95 -0.38 1.20 -14.64
N GLY A 96 -0.53 2.18 -13.75
CA GLY A 96 -1.79 2.50 -13.06
C GLY A 96 -2.30 1.41 -12.11
N MET A 97 -1.42 0.51 -11.65
CA MET A 97 -1.77 -0.63 -10.80
C MET A 97 -1.73 -0.30 -9.31
N LEU A 98 -1.02 0.76 -8.92
CA LEU A 98 -0.78 1.19 -7.54
C LEU A 98 -1.28 2.61 -7.34
N ARG A 99 -2.46 2.74 -6.74
CA ARG A 99 -2.97 4.05 -6.35
C ARG A 99 -2.25 4.57 -5.11
N SER A 100 -1.57 5.70 -5.18
CA SER A 100 -0.99 6.38 -4.00
C SER A 100 -1.86 7.55 -3.54
N VAL A 101 -2.07 7.68 -2.23
CA VAL A 101 -2.86 8.75 -1.61
C VAL A 101 -2.16 9.30 -0.36
N ALA A 102 -2.38 10.57 -0.05
CA ALA A 102 -1.68 11.22 1.07
C ALA A 102 -2.31 10.88 2.42
N ARG A 103 -3.63 10.69 2.43
CA ARG A 103 -4.41 10.43 3.64
C ARG A 103 -5.35 9.25 3.44
N ARG A 104 -5.68 8.57 4.53
CA ARG A 104 -6.55 7.39 4.50
C ARG A 104 -7.94 7.72 3.94
N GLU A 105 -8.44 8.91 4.24
CA GLU A 105 -9.77 9.38 3.82
C GLU A 105 -9.90 9.43 2.29
N GLU A 106 -8.79 9.67 1.59
CA GLU A 106 -8.74 9.71 0.12
C GLU A 106 -8.96 8.34 -0.52
N LEU A 107 -8.68 7.24 0.20
CA LEU A 107 -9.00 5.88 -0.27
C LEU A 107 -10.48 5.75 -0.60
N PHE A 108 -11.33 6.38 0.22
CA PHE A 108 -12.78 6.24 0.17
C PHE A 108 -13.45 7.30 -0.71
N SER A 109 -12.71 8.34 -1.10
CA SER A 109 -13.27 9.50 -1.81
C SER A 109 -13.52 9.24 -3.30
N ALA A 110 -13.07 8.11 -3.85
CA ALA A 110 -13.22 7.75 -5.26
C ALA A 110 -14.53 7.01 -5.60
N SER A 111 -15.52 6.98 -4.70
CA SER A 111 -16.81 6.31 -4.92
C SER A 111 -17.91 7.21 -5.49
N ILE A 112 -17.57 8.33 -6.13
CA ILE A 112 -18.51 9.15 -6.90
C ILE A 112 -18.05 9.17 -8.36
N MET A 113 -18.25 8.05 -9.06
CA MET A 113 -18.57 8.10 -10.49
C MET A 113 -19.90 7.38 -10.63
N LEU A 114 -20.95 8.19 -10.79
CA LEU A 114 -22.26 7.76 -11.28
C LEU A 114 -22.12 7.20 -12.70
#